data_AF-A0A9P0PUG9-F1
#
_entry.id   AF-A0A9P0PUG9-F1
#
_cell.length_a   1.000
_cell.length_b   1.000
_cell.length_c   1.000
_cell.angle_alpha   90.00
_cell.angle_beta   90.00
_cell.angle_gamma   90.00
#
_symmetry.space_group_name_H-M   'P 1'
#
loop_
_entity.id
_entity.type
_entity.pdbx_description
1 polymer ?
#
loop_
_entity_poly.entity_id
_entity_poly.type
_entity_poly.pdbx_seq_one_letter_code
_entity_poly.pdbx_strand_id
1 'polypeptide(L)' 'MDHQIDIEALISAVEKRPVLWDKTTEIYKNKQLNFTAWKEICMILHESFDTLSDKEKNDFGKEVIKKWSNQCKR' A
#
# COMPACT_ATOMS: atom_id res chain seq x y z
N MET A 1 -13.43 16.89 -1.99
CA MET A 1 -12.50 16.71 -0.85
C MET A 1 -11.33 15.89 -1.36
N ASP A 2 -10.12 16.44 -1.26
CA ASP A 2 -8.87 15.77 -1.66
C ASP A 2 -8.63 14.62 -0.69
N HIS A 3 -8.76 13.37 -1.13
CA HIS A 3 -8.42 12.21 -0.29
C HIS A 3 -6.88 12.15 -0.23
N GLN A 4 -6.31 12.93 0.68
CA GLN A 4 -4.87 13.00 0.86
C GLN A 4 -4.39 11.68 1.44
N ILE A 5 -3.86 10.81 0.58
CA ILE A 5 -3.08 9.66 1.00
C ILE A 5 -1.90 10.20 1.79
N ASP A 6 -1.87 9.89 3.08
CA ASP A 6 -0.83 10.32 3.99
C ASP A 6 0.50 9.64 3.61
N ILE A 7 1.37 10.39 2.94
CA ILE A 7 2.60 9.85 2.34
C ILE A 7 3.57 9.40 3.42
N GLU A 8 3.61 10.09 4.56
CA GLU A 8 4.47 9.73 5.70
C GLU A 8 4.02 8.42 6.33
N ALA A 9 2.70 8.26 6.56
CA ALA A 9 2.15 7.00 7.02
C ALA A 9 2.37 5.86 6.01
N LEU A 10 2.24 6.14 4.71
CA LEU A 10 2.50 5.18 3.63
C LEU A 10 3.95 4.71 3.66
N ILE A 11 4.92 5.63 3.69
CA ILE A 11 6.35 5.30 3.72
C ILE A 11 6.65 4.46 4.96
N SER A 12 6.23 4.91 6.15
CA SER A 12 6.46 4.17 7.39
C SER A 12 5.87 2.75 7.35
N ALA A 13 4.67 2.59 6.76
CA ALA A 13 4.00 1.31 6.67
C ALA A 13 4.63 0.38 5.62
N VAL A 14 5.17 0.92 4.52
CA VAL A 14 5.88 0.16 3.48
C VAL A 14 7.28 -0.23 3.97
N GLU A 15 8.02 0.67 4.61
CA GLU A 15 9.36 0.39 5.16
C GLU A 15 9.34 -0.77 6.15
N LYS A 16 8.31 -0.83 7.00
CA LYS A 16 8.07 -1.95 7.94
C LYS A 16 7.78 -3.29 7.24
N ARG A 17 7.49 -3.29 5.94
CA ARG A 17 7.08 -4.47 5.15
C ARG A 17 8.05 -4.73 3.99
N PRO A 18 9.19 -5.42 4.24
CA PRO A 18 10.19 -5.71 3.22
C PRO A 18 9.63 -6.49 2.02
N VAL A 19 8.52 -7.21 2.17
CA VAL A 19 7.80 -7.88 1.07
C VAL A 19 7.39 -6.93 -0.08
N LEU A 20 7.33 -5.62 0.14
CA LEU A 20 6.91 -4.63 -0.86
C LEU A 20 8.07 -3.99 -1.63
N TRP A 21 9.24 -3.87 -1.02
CA TRP A 21 10.38 -3.13 -1.58
C TRP A 21 11.67 -3.95 -1.63
N ASP A 22 11.84 -4.90 -0.71
CA ASP A 22 13.06 -5.68 -0.56
C ASP A 22 13.07 -6.89 -1.51
N LYS A 23 13.67 -6.70 -2.69
CA LYS A 23 13.82 -7.74 -3.71
C LYS A 23 14.82 -8.84 -3.33
N THR A 24 15.58 -8.65 -2.25
CA THR A 24 16.59 -9.62 -1.77
C THR A 24 15.93 -10.72 -0.96
N THR A 25 14.76 -10.45 -0.39
CA THR A 25 13.98 -11.41 0.37
C THR A 25 13.16 -12.35 -0.52
N GLU A 26 13.08 -13.62 -0.14
CA GLU A 26 12.23 -14.61 -0.84
C GLU A 26 10.73 -14.25 -0.76
N ILE A 27 10.34 -13.54 0.31
CA ILE A 27 8.97 -13.08 0.52
C ILE A 27 8.51 -12.07 -0.54
N TYR A 28 9.41 -11.33 -1.19
CA TYR A 28 9.04 -10.42 -2.28
C TYR A 28 8.39 -11.15 -3.45
N LYS A 29 8.76 -12.41 -3.71
CA LYS A 29 8.13 -13.24 -4.75
C LYS A 29 6.76 -13.79 -4.33
N ASN A 30 6.41 -13.69 -3.04
CA ASN A 30 5.11 -14.15 -2.53
C ASN A 30 4.03 -13.12 -2.83
N LYS A 31 3.26 -13.37 -3.90
CA LYS A 31 2.09 -12.57 -4.27
C LYS A 31 1.07 -12.44 -3.15
N GLN A 32 0.89 -13.49 -2.34
CA GLN A 32 -0.04 -13.48 -1.22
C GLN A 32 0.40 -12.49 -0.12
N LEU A 33 1.68 -12.51 0.26
CA LEU A 33 2.21 -11.59 1.26
C LEU A 33 2.21 -10.15 0.73
N ASN A 34 2.52 -9.96 -0.55
CA ASN A 34 2.47 -8.64 -1.19
C ASN A 34 1.05 -8.06 -1.16
N PHE A 35 0.05 -8.87 -1.50
CA PHE A 35 -1.36 -8.49 -1.43
C PHE A 35 -1.81 -8.17 -0.01
N THR A 36 -1.48 -9.03 0.97
CA THR A 36 -1.81 -8.80 2.38
C THR A 36 -1.18 -7.51 2.90
N ALA A 37 0.11 -7.28 2.60
CA ALA A 37 0.83 -6.08 2.99
C ALA A 37 0.18 -4.80 2.44
N TRP A 38 -0.19 -4.79 1.15
CA TRP A 38 -0.92 -3.66 0.57
C TRP A 38 -2.30 -3.46 1.18
N LYS A 39 -3.03 -4.55 1.46
CA LYS A 39 -4.34 -4.48 2.10
C LYS A 39 -4.24 -3.83 3.49
N GLU A 40 -3.27 -4.24 4.30
CA GLU A 40 -3.03 -3.63 5.60
C GLU A 40 -2.66 -2.15 5.49
N ILE A 41 -1.78 -1.79 4.55
CA ILE A 41 -1.41 -0.39 4.31
C ILE A 41 -2.65 0.42 3.93
N CYS A 42 -3.51 -0.11 3.06
CA CYS A 42 -4.74 0.58 2.67
C CYS A 42 -5.68 0.78 3.87
N MET A 43 -5.78 -0.19 4.78
CA MET A 43 -6.54 -0.06 6.02
C MET A 43 -5.94 0.96 7.00
N ILE A 44 -4.62 1.06 7.07
CA ILE A 44 -3.92 2.07 7.90
C ILE A 44 -4.13 3.48 7.35
N LEU A 45 -4.07 3.63 6.03
CA LEU A 45 -4.21 4.92 5.36
C LEU A 45 -5.65 5.41 5.27
N HIS A 46 -6.61 4.51 5.41
CA HIS A 46 -8.01 4.82 5.27
C HIS A 46 -8.81 4.00 6.28
N GLU A 47 -9.15 4.59 7.43
CA GLU A 47 -9.93 3.93 8.49
C GLU A 47 -11.25 3.36 7.96
N SER A 48 -11.87 4.03 6.99
CA SER A 48 -13.11 3.59 6.35
C SER A 48 -12.87 2.60 5.21
N PHE A 49 -11.66 2.09 5.01
CA PHE A 49 -11.34 1.16 3.92
C PHE A 49 -12.22 -0.08 3.95
N ASP A 50 -12.60 -0.57 5.13
CA ASP A 50 -13.48 -1.74 5.24
C ASP A 50 -14.90 -1.45 4.69
N THR A 51 -15.39 -0.23 4.87
CA THR A 51 -16.72 0.22 4.39
C THR A 51 -16.77 0.49 2.89
N LEU A 52 -15.61 0.60 2.23
CA LEU A 52 -15.53 0.79 0.79
C LEU A 52 -15.96 -0.47 0.04
N SER A 53 -16.60 -0.29 -1.11
CA SER A 53 -16.90 -1.38 -2.05
C SER A 53 -15.61 -1.95 -2.65
N ASP A 54 -15.65 -3.19 -3.15
CA ASP A 54 -14.50 -3.86 -3.76
C ASP A 54 -13.86 -3.04 -4.89
N LYS A 55 -14.68 -2.30 -5.65
CA LYS A 55 -14.21 -1.39 -6.70
C LYS A 55 -13.35 -0.26 -6.12
N GLU A 56 -13.85 0.43 -5.09
CA GLU A 56 -13.16 1.54 -4.44
C GLU A 56 -11.90 1.06 -3.73
N LYS A 57 -11.96 -0.10 -3.05
CA LYS A 57 -10.78 -0.75 -2.44
C LYS A 57 -9.68 -1.01 -3.47
N ASN A 58 -10.07 -1.50 -4.64
CA ASN A 58 -9.13 -1.80 -5.72
C ASN A 58 -8.58 -0.53 -6.38
N ASP A 59 -9.39 0.52 -6.51
CA ASP A 59 -8.95 1.82 -7.04
C ASP A 59 -7.97 2.50 -6.08
N PHE A 60 -8.33 2.56 -4.79
CA PHE A 60 -7.48 3.09 -3.73
C PHE A 60 -6.14 2.34 -3.65
N GLY A 61 -6.17 1.01 -3.68
CA GLY A 61 -4.94 0.21 -3.72
C GLY A 61 -4.02 0.56 -4.89
N LYS A 62 -4.58 0.79 -6.08
CA LYS A 62 -3.81 1.23 -7.25
C LYS A 62 -3.22 2.63 -7.06
N GLU A 63 -3.99 3.56 -6.48
CA GLU A 63 -3.50 4.91 -6.17
C GLU A 63 -2.35 4.88 -5.18
N VAL A 64 -2.49 4.11 -4.10
CA VAL A 64 -1.46 3.91 -3.08
C VAL A 64 -0.17 3.36 -3.70
N ILE A 65 -0.26 2.31 -4.53
CA ILE A 65 0.90 1.73 -5.22
C ILE A 65 1.54 2.74 -6.17
N LYS A 66 0.73 3.50 -6.93
CA LYS A 66 1.20 4.53 -7.85
C LYS A 66 1.94 5.65 -7.10
N LYS A 67 1.42 6.08 -5.96
CA LYS A 67 2.06 7.07 -5.07
C LYS A 67 3.38 6.56 -4.51
N TRP A 68 3.42 5.32 -4.02
CA TRP A 68 4.65 4.69 -3.55
C TRP A 68 5.70 4.60 -4.66
N SER A 69 5.31 4.15 -5.86
CA SER A 69 6.22 4.06 -7.01
C SER A 69 6.78 5.41 -7.41
N ASN A 70 5.99 6.49 -7.28
CA ASN A 70 6.47 7.84 -7.49
C ASN A 70 7.47 8.28 -6.41
N GLN A 71 7.28 7.89 -5.15
CA GLN A 71 8.22 8.19 -4.08
C GLN A 71 9.52 7.40 -4.17
N CYS A 72 9.49 6.12 -4.54
CA CYS A 72 10.69 5.31 -4.72
C CYS A 72 11.57 5.77 -5.90
N LYS A 73 11.04 6.62 -6.81
CA LYS A 73 11.77 7.19 -7.94
C LYS A 73 12.45 8.53 -7.65
N ARG A 74 12.21 9.12 -6.47
CA ARG A 74 12.89 10.33 -6.00
C ARG A 74 14.13 9.95 -5.22
#